data_AF-A0A8B6CGP5-F1
#
_entry.id   AF-A0A8B6CGP5-F1
#
_cell.length_a   1.000
_cell.length_b   1.000
_cell.length_c   1.000
_cell.angle_alpha   90.00
_cell.angle_beta   90.00
_cell.angle_gamma   90.00
#
_symmetry.space_group_name_H-M   'P 1'
#
loop_
_entity.id
_entity.type
_entity.pdbx_description
1 polymer ?
#
loop_
_entity_poly.entity_id
_entity_poly.type
_entity_poly.pdbx_seq_one_letter_code
_entity_poly.pdbx_strand_id
1 'polypeptide(L)'
;MNLKQKSILAGHRSAVSRIFKKFDEIRENGTEVVDSDELSNILDNLKRKQELLRKLDEDIIQDLDQEDIETEIVDSDQYSFNIETKVRQIAKYIKVQKSTLNTNATSFTNSRSDVPSSDPTVSNL
;
A
#
# COMPACT_ATOMS: atom_id res chain seq x y z
N MET A 1 -13.56 5.58 -33.50
CA MET A 1 -12.44 4.99 -32.74
C MET A 1 -11.72 6.06 -31.90
N ASN A 2 -11.90 6.05 -30.58
CA ASN A 2 -11.38 7.06 -29.65
C ASN A 2 -9.89 6.83 -29.29
N LEU A 3 -9.01 6.99 -30.28
CA LEU A 3 -7.55 6.80 -30.16
C LEU A 3 -6.93 7.65 -29.04
N LYS A 4 -7.53 8.82 -28.76
CA LYS A 4 -7.07 9.73 -27.71
C LYS A 4 -7.31 9.14 -26.32
N GLN A 5 -8.52 8.67 -26.02
CA GLN A 5 -8.82 8.04 -24.74
C GLN A 5 -8.00 6.77 -24.53
N LYS A 6 -7.86 5.91 -25.54
CA LYS A 6 -7.00 4.70 -25.44
C LYS A 6 -5.54 5.05 -25.16
N SER A 7 -5.01 6.12 -25.74
CA SER A 7 -3.66 6.61 -25.44
C SER A 7 -3.53 7.11 -23.99
N ILE A 8 -4.52 7.87 -23.50
CA ILE A 8 -4.57 8.33 -22.12
C ILE A 8 -4.63 7.12 -21.16
N LEU A 9 -5.52 6.17 -21.43
CA LEU A 9 -5.67 4.93 -20.67
C LEU A 9 -4.34 4.18 -20.56
N ALA A 10 -3.65 3.96 -21.69
CA ALA A 10 -2.34 3.32 -21.71
C ALA A 10 -1.30 4.06 -20.86
N GLY A 11 -1.30 5.40 -20.90
CA GLY A 11 -0.44 6.24 -20.05
C GLY A 11 -0.72 6.03 -18.56
N HIS A 12 -2.00 5.98 -18.16
CA HIS A 12 -2.38 5.70 -16.77
C HIS A 12 -2.03 4.28 -16.35
N ARG A 13 -2.28 3.27 -17.20
CA ARG A 13 -1.90 1.86 -16.94
C ARG A 13 -0.38 1.73 -16.77
N SER A 14 0.42 2.44 -17.58
CA SER A 14 1.88 2.49 -17.42
C SER A 14 2.30 3.09 -16.08
N ALA A 15 1.66 4.18 -15.65
CA ALA A 15 1.92 4.79 -14.36
C ALA A 15 1.58 3.86 -13.18
N VAL A 16 0.46 3.12 -13.27
CA VAL A 16 0.09 2.10 -12.28
C VAL A 16 1.14 0.99 -12.21
N SER A 17 1.61 0.48 -13.35
CA SER A 17 2.65 -0.53 -13.40
C SER A 17 3.95 -0.09 -12.73
N ARG A 18 4.32 1.20 -12.82
CA ARG A 18 5.47 1.74 -12.07
C ARG A 18 5.23 1.73 -10.56
N ILE A 19 4.01 2.04 -10.11
CA ILE A 19 3.66 1.99 -8.69
C ILE A 19 3.68 0.54 -8.18
N PHE A 20 3.22 -0.43 -8.98
CA PHE A 20 3.31 -1.85 -8.65
C PHE A 20 4.76 -2.28 -8.42
N LYS A 21 5.65 -1.95 -9.37
CA LYS A 21 7.08 -2.24 -9.25
C LYS A 21 7.68 -1.62 -8.00
N LYS A 22 7.40 -0.35 -7.73
CA LYS A 22 7.87 0.33 -6.51
C LYS A 22 7.42 -0.39 -5.24
N PHE A 23 6.17 -0.84 -5.17
CA PHE A 23 5.71 -1.63 -4.02
C PHE A 23 6.40 -3.00 -3.92
N ASP A 24 6.55 -3.69 -5.05
CA ASP A 24 7.21 -5.00 -5.07
C ASP A 24 8.69 -4.88 -4.65
N GLU A 25 9.41 -3.83 -5.08
CA GLU A 25 10.77 -3.47 -4.63
C GLU A 25 10.82 -3.20 -3.12
N ILE A 26 9.91 -2.39 -2.58
CA ILE A 26 9.81 -2.12 -1.13
C ILE A 26 9.59 -3.43 -0.36
N ARG A 27 8.72 -4.30 -0.87
CA ARG A 27 8.40 -5.59 -0.23
C ARG A 27 9.60 -6.53 -0.23
N GLU A 28 10.35 -6.60 -1.33
CA GLU A 28 11.48 -7.50 -1.54
C GLU A 28 12.75 -7.05 -0.82
N ASN A 29 12.96 -5.74 -0.69
CA ASN A 29 14.15 -5.19 -0.05
C ASN A 29 14.18 -5.35 1.48
N GLY A 30 13.09 -5.81 2.10
CA GLY A 30 13.02 -6.64 3.32
C GLY A 30 13.72 -6.21 4.62
N THR A 31 14.49 -5.11 4.63
CA THR A 31 15.55 -4.90 5.64
C THR A 31 15.64 -3.46 6.14
N GLU A 32 15.12 -2.49 5.39
CA GLU A 32 14.99 -1.11 5.86
C GLU A 32 13.61 -0.88 6.48
N VAL A 33 13.56 -0.05 7.54
CA VAL A 33 12.31 0.43 8.12
C VAL A 33 11.48 1.01 6.98
N VAL A 34 10.45 0.29 6.56
CA VAL A 34 9.63 0.75 5.45
C VAL A 34 8.86 1.96 5.93
N ASP A 35 9.03 3.07 5.22
CA ASP A 35 8.32 4.30 5.51
C ASP A 35 6.80 4.05 5.35
N SER A 36 6.11 3.98 6.49
CA SER A 36 4.66 3.77 6.54
C SER A 36 3.90 4.87 5.80
N ASP A 37 4.46 6.08 5.73
CA ASP A 37 3.86 7.20 5.02
C ASP A 37 4.05 7.02 3.52
N GLU A 38 5.21 6.54 3.07
CA GLU A 38 5.45 6.18 1.68
C GLU A 38 4.48 5.09 1.18
N LEU A 39 4.29 4.02 1.96
CA LEU A 39 3.32 2.96 1.63
C LEU A 39 1.87 3.48 1.60
N SER A 40 1.52 4.36 2.54
CA SER A 40 0.18 4.97 2.58
C SER A 40 -0.05 5.86 1.36
N ASN A 41 0.97 6.64 0.97
CA ASN A 41 0.95 7.45 -0.25
C ASN A 41 0.82 6.60 -1.52
N ILE A 42 1.52 5.47 -1.59
CA ILE A 42 1.41 4.50 -2.69
C ILE A 42 -0.03 3.95 -2.78
N LEU A 43 -0.61 3.56 -1.64
CA LEU A 43 -1.97 3.03 -1.56
C LEU A 43 -3.01 4.06 -2.03
N ASP A 44 -2.90 5.30 -1.55
CA ASP A 44 -3.82 6.38 -1.93
C ASP A 44 -3.69 6.76 -3.40
N ASN A 45 -2.46 6.77 -3.94
CA ASN A 45 -2.23 7.01 -5.36
C ASN A 45 -2.87 5.93 -6.23
N LEU A 46 -2.74 4.66 -5.83
CA LEU A 46 -3.38 3.54 -6.53
C LEU A 46 -4.90 3.62 -6.52
N LYS A 47 -5.52 3.93 -5.38
CA LYS A 47 -6.97 4.10 -5.29
C LYS A 47 -7.48 5.23 -6.20
N ARG A 48 -6.78 6.37 -6.21
CA ARG A 48 -7.12 7.49 -7.12
C ARG A 48 -7.01 7.09 -8.58
N LYS A 49 -5.95 6.36 -8.94
CA LYS A 49 -5.76 5.87 -10.33
C LYS A 49 -6.78 4.81 -10.72
N GLN A 50 -7.16 3.93 -9.81
CA GLN A 50 -8.22 2.93 -10.03
C GLN A 50 -9.52 3.61 -10.43
N GLU A 51 -9.94 4.64 -9.68
CA GLU A 51 -11.16 5.37 -9.96
C GLU A 51 -11.10 6.11 -11.30
N LEU A 52 -9.96 6.70 -11.63
CA LEU A 52 -9.77 7.40 -12.91
C LEU A 52 -9.80 6.41 -14.09
N LEU A 53 -9.12 5.27 -13.96
CA LEU A 53 -9.10 4.24 -14.99
C LEU A 53 -10.49 3.67 -15.23
N ARG A 54 -11.25 3.37 -14.16
CA ARG A 54 -12.65 2.93 -14.26
C ARG A 54 -13.50 3.88 -15.10
N LYS A 55 -13.38 5.20 -14.86
CA LYS A 55 -14.08 6.21 -15.66
C LYS A 55 -13.64 6.23 -17.11
N LEU A 56 -12.33 6.13 -17.37
CA LEU A 56 -11.82 6.07 -18.74
C LEU A 56 -12.29 4.81 -19.47
N ASP A 57 -12.29 3.66 -18.82
CA ASP A 57 -12.78 2.41 -19.39
C ASP A 57 -14.29 2.51 -19.66
N GLU A 58 -15.08 3.06 -18.73
CA GLU A 58 -16.52 3.34 -18.91
C GLU A 58 -16.78 4.27 -20.12
N ASP A 59 -16.04 5.37 -20.24
CA ASP A 59 -16.15 6.32 -21.35
C ASP A 59 -15.78 5.65 -22.69
N ILE A 60 -14.71 4.84 -22.72
CA ILE A 60 -14.28 4.13 -23.94
C ILE A 60 -15.34 3.12 -24.36
N ILE A 61 -15.88 2.34 -23.42
CA ILE A 61 -16.90 1.32 -23.70
C ILE A 61 -18.18 1.96 -24.26
N GLN A 62 -18.59 3.12 -23.74
CA GLN A 62 -19.76 3.84 -24.23
C GLN A 62 -19.58 4.37 -25.67
N ASP A 63 -18.34 4.64 -26.08
CA ASP A 63 -17.98 5.16 -27.40
C ASP A 63 -17.71 4.04 -28.45
N LEU A 64 -17.80 2.76 -28.07
CA LEU A 64 -17.53 1.61 -28.95
C LEU A 64 -18.77 1.10 -29.68
N ASP A 65 -18.55 0.59 -30.90
CA ASP A 65 -19.54 -0.18 -31.65
C ASP A 65 -19.64 -1.61 -31.09
N GLN A 66 -20.78 -2.27 -31.31
CA GLN A 66 -21.20 -3.51 -30.64
C GLN A 66 -20.21 -4.69 -30.75
N GLU A 67 -19.38 -4.72 -31.80
CA GLU A 67 -18.43 -5.80 -32.09
C GLU A 67 -17.17 -5.75 -31.22
N ASP A 68 -16.81 -4.57 -30.69
CA ASP A 68 -15.58 -4.35 -29.90
C ASP A 68 -15.84 -4.26 -28.38
N ILE A 69 -17.10 -4.14 -27.96
CA ILE A 69 -17.48 -3.88 -26.55
C ILE A 69 -17.07 -5.02 -25.61
N GLU A 70 -17.32 -6.28 -26.00
CA GLU A 70 -17.06 -7.43 -25.12
C GLU A 70 -15.57 -7.57 -24.78
N THR A 71 -14.70 -7.37 -25.78
CA THR A 71 -13.24 -7.41 -25.58
C THR A 71 -12.80 -6.30 -24.63
N GLU A 72 -13.31 -5.08 -24.81
CA GLU A 72 -12.93 -3.96 -23.95
C GLU A 72 -13.43 -4.13 -22.50
N ILE A 73 -14.63 -4.71 -22.30
CA ILE A 73 -15.15 -5.05 -20.97
C ILE A 73 -14.23 -6.04 -20.28
N VAL A 74 -13.87 -7.15 -20.95
CA VAL A 74 -13.00 -8.19 -20.37
C VAL A 74 -11.63 -7.61 -20.01
N ASP A 75 -11.04 -6.80 -20.89
CA ASP A 75 -9.75 -6.15 -20.65
C ASP A 75 -9.81 -5.16 -19.48
N SER A 76 -10.88 -4.39 -19.37
CA SER A 76 -11.14 -3.45 -18.27
C SER A 76 -11.28 -4.19 -16.93
N ASP A 77 -12.13 -5.21 -16.88
CA ASP A 77 -12.39 -6.00 -15.67
C ASP A 77 -11.12 -6.71 -15.19
N GLN A 78 -10.37 -7.31 -16.11
CA GLN A 78 -9.11 -7.97 -15.78
C GLN A 78 -8.09 -6.99 -15.20
N TYR A 79 -8.02 -5.77 -15.74
CA TYR A 79 -7.11 -4.75 -15.23
C TYR A 79 -7.56 -4.20 -13.87
N SER A 80 -8.87 -3.98 -13.70
CA SER A 80 -9.48 -3.55 -12.44
C SER A 80 -9.20 -4.55 -11.31
N PHE A 81 -9.38 -5.84 -11.58
CA PHE A 81 -9.07 -6.92 -10.64
C PHE A 81 -7.59 -6.93 -10.22
N ASN A 82 -6.68 -6.69 -11.16
CA ASN A 82 -5.24 -6.62 -10.88
C ASN A 82 -4.90 -5.46 -9.94
N ILE A 83 -5.50 -4.28 -10.15
CA ILE A 83 -5.34 -3.14 -9.23
C ILE A 83 -5.90 -3.46 -7.86
N GLU A 84 -7.11 -3.99 -7.78
CA GLU A 84 -7.75 -4.31 -6.51
C GLU A 84 -6.91 -5.31 -5.69
N THR A 85 -6.40 -6.34 -6.37
CA THR A 85 -5.51 -7.32 -5.76
C THR A 85 -4.26 -6.66 -5.18
N LYS A 86 -3.61 -5.76 -5.93
CA LYS A 86 -2.42 -5.05 -5.45
C LYS A 86 -2.74 -4.10 -4.30
N VAL A 87 -3.87 -3.38 -4.35
CA VAL A 87 -4.36 -2.53 -3.25
C VAL A 87 -4.54 -3.35 -1.97
N ARG A 88 -5.15 -4.54 -2.05
CA ARG A 88 -5.31 -5.47 -0.91
C ARG A 88 -3.96 -5.95 -0.37
N GLN A 89 -3.01 -6.26 -1.25
CA GLN A 89 -1.65 -6.66 -0.85
C GLN A 89 -0.94 -5.55 -0.07
N ILE A 90 -0.97 -4.31 -0.56
CA ILE A 90 -0.36 -3.14 0.10
C ILE A 90 -1.01 -2.89 1.45
N ALA A 91 -2.34 -2.88 1.51
CA ALA A 91 -3.07 -2.67 2.76
C ALA A 91 -2.74 -3.75 3.81
N LYS A 92 -2.63 -5.02 3.39
CA LYS A 92 -2.21 -6.11 4.27
C LYS A 92 -0.77 -5.91 4.75
N TYR A 93 0.14 -5.51 3.87
CA TYR A 93 1.54 -5.27 4.20
C TYR A 93 1.70 -4.17 5.26
N ILE A 94 1.01 -3.03 5.08
CA ILE A 94 0.97 -1.94 6.07
C ILE A 94 0.45 -2.44 7.43
N LYS A 95 -0.63 -3.23 7.42
CA LYS A 95 -1.23 -3.77 8.65
C LYS A 95 -0.26 -4.68 9.40
N VAL A 96 0.43 -5.58 8.70
CA VAL A 96 1.40 -6.51 9.32
C VAL A 96 2.56 -5.74 9.93
N GLN A 97 3.12 -4.76 9.22
CA GLN A 97 4.22 -3.91 9.72
C GLN A 97 3.85 -3.19 11.03
N LYS A 98 2.66 -2.59 11.10
CA LYS A 98 2.17 -1.93 12.32
C LYS A 98 2.02 -2.91 13.49
N SER A 99 1.51 -4.11 13.24
CA SER A 99 1.37 -5.14 14.29
C SER A 99 2.72 -5.63 14.81
N THR A 100 3.72 -5.86 13.95
CA THR A 100 5.05 -6.32 14.36
C THR A 100 5.82 -5.28 15.18
N LEU A 101 5.68 -3.99 14.86
CA LEU A 101 6.28 -2.91 15.65
C LEU A 101 5.69 -2.84 17.07
N ASN A 102 4.37 -3.05 17.22
CA ASN A 102 3.70 -2.99 18.51
C ASN A 102 4.10 -4.17 19.44
N THR A 103 4.29 -5.37 18.89
CA THR A 103 4.75 -6.53 19.67
C THR A 103 6.15 -6.29 20.27
N ASN A 104 7.07 -5.73 19.49
CA ASN A 104 8.45 -5.46 19.95
C ASN A 104 8.54 -4.31 20.96
N ALA A 105 7.58 -3.39 21.00
CA ALA A 105 7.56 -2.30 21.97
C ALA A 105 7.22 -2.76 23.40
N THR A 106 6.46 -3.85 23.54
CA THR A 106 6.09 -4.40 24.87
C THR A 106 7.24 -5.09 25.61
N SER A 107 8.38 -5.33 24.94
CA SER A 107 9.53 -6.04 25.51
C SER A 107 10.53 -5.14 26.24
N PHE A 108 10.34 -3.82 26.26
CA PHE A 108 11.28 -2.87 26.88
C PHE A 108 10.81 -2.28 28.23
N THR A 109 9.70 -2.75 28.79
CA THR A 109 9.20 -2.29 30.10
C THR A 109 9.20 -3.39 31.15
N ASN A 110 10.40 -3.85 31.53
CA ASN A 110 10.70 -4.59 32.77
C ASN A 110 12.24 -4.69 32.84
N SER A 111 13.00 -4.20 33.83
CA SER A 111 12.70 -3.89 35.22
C SER A 111 13.79 -2.91 35.70
N ARG A 112 13.42 -1.73 36.19
CA ARG A 112 14.35 -0.86 36.95
C ARG A 112 13.63 -0.33 38.17
N SER A 113 13.61 -1.13 39.22
CA SER A 113 13.23 -0.68 40.57
C SER A 113 13.58 -1.76 41.59
N ASP A 114 14.86 -1.87 41.95
CA ASP A 114 15.27 -2.40 43.25
C ASP A 114 16.38 -1.46 43.77
N VAL A 115 15.96 -0.40 44.45
CA VAL A 115 16.81 0.32 45.39
C VAL A 115 16.37 -0.13 46.78
N PRO A 116 17.14 -0.97 47.49
CA PRO A 116 16.97 -1.11 48.92
C PRO A 116 17.64 0.11 49.58
N SER A 117 16.80 1.01 50.08
CA SER A 117 17.17 2.00 51.08
C SER A 117 17.56 1.28 52.38
N SER A 118 18.80 1.41 52.83
CA SER A 118 19.17 1.15 54.22
C SER A 118 20.23 2.15 54.69
N ASP A 119 19.76 3.05 55.55
CA ASP A 119 20.47 3.99 56.41
C ASP A 119 21.63 3.31 57.18
N PRO A 120 22.85 3.89 57.26
CA PRO A 120 23.81 3.51 58.28
C PRO A 120 23.50 4.28 59.56
N THR A 121 22.83 3.62 60.51
CA THR A 121 22.67 4.14 61.87
C THR A 121 24.04 4.38 62.48
N VAL A 122 24.35 5.66 62.72
CA VAL A 122 25.47 6.10 63.55
C VAL A 122 25.12 5.79 65.00
N SER A 123 25.88 4.89 65.64
CA SER A 123 25.98 4.82 67.10
C SER A 123 27.44 4.92 67.51
N ASN A 124 27.86 6.15 67.76
CA ASN A 124 28.93 6.46 68.70
C ASN A 124 28.28 6.61 70.08
N LEU A 125 28.68 5.76 71.04
CA LEU A 125 28.92 5.99 72.47
C LEU A 125 28.88 4.67 73.24
#